data_AF-A0AA44AML9-F1
#
_entry.id   AF-A0AA44AML9-F1
#
_cell.length_a   1.000
_cell.length_b   1.000
_cell.length_c   1.000
_cell.angle_alpha   90.00
_cell.angle_beta   90.00
_cell.angle_gamma   90.00
#
_symmetry.space_group_name_H-M   'P 1'
#
loop_
_entity.id
_entity.type
_entity.pdbx_description
1 polymer ?
#
loop_
_entity_poly.entity_id
_entity_poly.type
_entity_poly.pdbx_seq_one_letter_code
_entity_poly.pdbx_strand_id
1 'polypeptide(L)'
;MQTEEIKIHNGEWLTDALKRQGYENIPSNVILDKTLTGLGATHTELHSNRNSIIIEPNVPVIIEKTKDNPDWLAVWEKCTPSKVEKYLQSTNKRKKLICTPESFSKIRKAANKLNLNIYTDYFCLMDECEKFIQDVDYRKRITQPIYEFFQFQQKALVSATPLEMRYKELVNQNFRILKIVPEYDYRKNLEVIVTNSYDKTVKSKLDDLQDSPCVCIFINSTNGINKIINTLNLADYKVFCSNQSVKKLKEREFDNVYEMLEPLAKYNFFTCRFFSALDIKLKQKPDILILTDLNEAVYTMIDPFTEAIQIQGRFRNGFNSLTHISNVKIDLDIMSKEAIDGMIEEFETTHSDLKDRHKQATDKYRKQAISQDMEAVKYADLLDEQGNINYFSVDNLYNEERIKGYYKTKESLFNAYNATNHFNVTDASVIELLGEDDLLTLRKAKTDIEKRRLLTEQLSKLYSNQDKVDISFYLNILRKEDQGAYTIDAFLKIGKEGLEKAGYKKGTIDKAVKEYDKNIHRFLPEVIKDIQSEFDLNVWIEKEEIRDRLAMIYKRHNILYTVKLNTIKEYFLVDETKDKKPYKYILKVLIKDFGIF
;
A
#
# COMPACT_ATOMS: atom_id res chain seq x y z
N MET A 1 9.19 27.41 -4.66
CA MET A 1 10.07 28.00 -3.62
C MET A 1 11.51 27.91 -4.09
N GLN A 2 12.36 28.86 -3.72
CA GLN A 2 13.80 28.80 -4.01
C GLN A 2 14.47 27.68 -3.18
N THR A 3 15.45 26.99 -3.75
CA THR A 3 16.27 26.00 -3.04
C THR A 3 17.71 26.51 -2.92
N GLU A 4 18.25 26.48 -1.71
CA GLU A 4 19.66 26.66 -1.41
C GLU A 4 20.26 25.31 -1.00
N GLU A 5 21.35 24.92 -1.64
CA GLU A 5 22.07 23.69 -1.28
C GLU A 5 23.24 23.99 -0.34
N ILE A 6 23.32 23.23 0.74
CA ILE A 6 24.46 23.25 1.67
C ILE A 6 25.15 21.88 1.59
N LYS A 7 26.42 21.89 1.21
CA LYS A 7 27.22 20.66 1.21
C LYS A 7 27.58 20.24 2.64
N ILE A 8 27.50 18.95 2.91
CA ILE A 8 27.93 18.35 4.18
C ILE A 8 29.01 17.30 3.93
N HIS A 9 30.12 17.40 4.65
CA HIS A 9 31.23 16.46 4.55
C HIS A 9 31.01 15.28 5.50
N ASN A 10 31.73 14.18 5.26
CA ASN A 10 31.62 12.99 6.11
C ASN A 10 32.05 13.30 7.55
N GLY A 11 31.22 12.90 8.52
CA GLY A 11 31.47 13.12 9.96
C GLY A 11 31.02 14.48 10.50
N GLU A 12 30.53 15.39 9.65
CA GLU A 12 30.00 16.68 10.10
C GLU A 12 28.57 16.57 10.64
N TRP A 13 28.27 17.40 11.65
CA TRP A 13 26.90 17.62 12.10
C TRP A 13 26.27 18.78 11.33
N LEU A 14 24.93 18.86 11.36
CA LEU A 14 24.20 19.97 10.74
C LEU A 14 24.71 21.34 11.19
N THR A 15 25.04 21.47 12.48
CA THR A 15 25.59 22.71 13.05
C THR A 15 26.86 23.17 12.33
N ASP A 16 27.73 22.24 11.95
CA ASP A 16 29.01 22.54 11.29
C ASP A 16 28.76 23.03 9.85
N ALA A 17 27.88 22.33 9.13
CA ALA A 17 27.48 22.69 7.78
C ALA A 17 26.79 24.06 7.71
N LEU A 18 25.90 24.36 8.67
CA LEU A 18 25.25 25.66 8.79
C LEU A 18 26.24 26.79 9.07
N LYS A 19 27.16 26.60 10.02
CA LYS A 19 28.19 27.58 10.37
C LYS A 19 29.10 27.91 9.19
N ARG A 20 29.49 26.91 8.38
CA ARG A 20 30.30 27.13 7.17
C ARG A 20 29.60 28.04 6.16
N GLN A 21 28.27 28.01 6.10
CA GLN A 21 27.46 28.88 5.25
C GLN A 21 27.08 30.21 5.93
N GLY A 22 27.67 30.52 7.09
CA GLY A 22 27.44 31.76 7.82
C GLY A 22 26.17 31.78 8.68
N TYR A 23 25.50 30.64 8.87
CA TYR A 23 24.35 30.53 9.77
C TYR A 23 24.79 30.17 11.19
N GLU A 24 24.48 31.03 12.16
CA GLU A 24 24.74 30.74 13.59
C GLU A 24 23.79 29.65 14.14
N ASN A 25 22.53 29.69 13.70
CA ASN A 25 21.45 28.78 14.09
C ASN A 25 20.62 28.40 12.86
N ILE A 26 19.63 27.51 13.00
CA ILE A 26 18.68 27.23 11.92
C ILE A 26 18.01 28.55 11.48
N PRO A 27 18.12 28.97 10.21
CA PRO A 27 17.55 30.22 9.75
C PRO A 27 16.01 30.20 9.80
N SER A 28 15.39 31.38 9.86
CA SER A 28 13.93 31.50 9.82
C SER A 28 13.39 31.36 8.39
N ASN A 29 12.10 31.00 8.28
CA ASN A 29 11.35 30.82 7.06
C ASN A 29 12.05 29.85 6.09
N VAL A 30 12.51 28.72 6.63
CA VAL A 30 13.07 27.63 5.83
C VAL A 30 12.32 26.33 6.05
N ILE A 31 12.25 25.54 4.98
CA ILE A 31 12.07 24.09 5.06
C ILE A 31 13.47 23.50 4.99
N LEU A 32 13.99 23.05 6.12
CA LEU A 32 15.28 22.38 6.21
C LEU A 32 15.11 20.91 5.80
N ASP A 33 15.51 20.60 4.58
CA ASP A 33 15.64 19.25 4.06
C ASP A 33 17.02 18.72 4.49
N LYS A 34 17.03 17.89 5.53
CA LYS A 34 18.27 17.31 6.06
C LYS A 34 18.86 16.29 5.09
N THR A 35 18.09 15.71 4.17
CA THR A 35 18.39 14.50 3.37
C THR A 35 18.71 13.27 4.24
N LEU A 36 19.63 13.40 5.19
CA LEU A 36 20.08 12.36 6.10
C LEU A 36 19.33 12.40 7.43
N THR A 37 19.02 11.23 7.96
CA THR A 37 18.49 11.07 9.30
C THR A 37 19.59 11.27 10.35
N GLY A 38 19.24 11.88 11.48
CA GLY A 38 20.16 12.03 12.62
C GLY A 38 21.27 13.05 12.48
N LEU A 39 21.20 13.98 11.52
CA LEU A 39 22.12 15.14 11.47
C LEU A 39 21.99 16.11 12.66
N GLY A 40 21.05 15.85 13.57
CA GLY A 40 20.97 16.56 14.84
C GLY A 40 20.25 17.90 14.79
N ALA A 41 19.28 18.14 13.89
CA ALA A 41 18.55 19.42 13.85
C ALA A 41 17.93 19.84 15.18
N THR A 42 17.27 18.93 15.88
CA THR A 42 16.75 19.21 17.22
C THR A 42 17.87 19.52 18.19
N HIS A 43 19.00 18.79 18.11
CA HIS A 43 20.16 19.04 18.94
C HIS A 43 20.76 20.43 18.67
N THR A 44 20.91 20.81 17.40
CA THR A 44 21.34 22.16 16.97
C THR A 44 20.44 23.23 17.59
N GLU A 45 19.11 23.08 17.54
CA GLU A 45 18.21 24.08 18.09
C GLU A 45 18.15 24.09 19.62
N LEU A 46 18.29 22.93 20.28
CA LEU A 46 18.35 22.87 21.74
C LEU A 46 19.58 23.57 22.31
N HIS A 47 20.68 23.61 21.55
CA HIS A 47 21.93 24.32 21.93
C HIS A 47 22.02 25.74 21.35
N SER A 48 21.00 26.21 20.62
CA SER A 48 20.98 27.55 20.03
C SER A 48 20.89 28.63 21.10
N ASN A 49 21.49 29.80 20.84
CA ASN A 49 21.51 30.93 21.75
C ASN A 49 20.23 31.80 21.68
N ARG A 50 19.06 31.17 21.64
CA ARG A 50 17.72 31.82 21.62
C ARG A 50 16.68 30.99 22.37
N ASN A 51 15.53 31.58 22.66
CA ASN A 51 14.39 30.81 23.19
C ASN A 51 13.77 30.00 22.05
N SER A 52 13.37 28.76 22.32
CA SER A 52 12.89 27.85 21.29
C SER A 52 11.71 27.02 21.79
N ILE A 53 10.71 26.87 20.93
CA ILE A 53 9.64 25.87 21.05
C ILE A 53 9.84 24.88 19.90
N ILE A 54 10.07 23.62 20.22
CA ILE A 54 10.22 22.55 19.25
C ILE A 54 8.96 21.69 19.32
N ILE A 55 8.23 21.62 18.21
CA ILE A 55 7.05 20.79 18.05
C ILE A 55 7.52 19.46 17.44
N GLU A 56 7.49 18.41 18.24
CA GLU A 56 7.96 17.06 17.91
C GLU A 56 6.78 16.09 18.03
N PRO A 57 6.36 15.43 16.93
CA PRO A 57 5.22 14.51 16.95
C PRO A 57 5.38 13.34 17.91
N ASN A 58 6.61 12.90 18.19
CA ASN A 58 6.89 11.64 18.87
C ASN A 58 7.24 11.79 20.35
N VAL A 59 6.35 11.36 21.25
CA VAL A 59 6.54 11.44 22.72
C VAL A 59 7.87 10.79 23.19
N PRO A 60 8.19 9.55 22.79
CA PRO A 60 9.48 8.94 23.08
C PRO A 60 10.69 9.85 22.81
N VAL A 61 10.72 10.54 21.66
CA VAL A 61 11.81 11.43 21.26
C VAL A 61 11.91 12.65 22.18
N ILE A 62 10.77 13.23 22.57
CA ILE A 62 10.72 14.34 23.55
C ILE A 62 11.32 13.90 24.89
N ILE A 63 10.91 12.73 25.38
CA ILE A 63 11.38 12.20 26.67
C ILE A 63 12.88 11.92 26.61
N GLU A 64 13.37 11.25 25.57
CA GLU A 64 14.80 10.94 25.39
C GLU A 64 15.64 12.22 25.40
N LYS A 65 15.25 13.23 24.59
CA LYS A 65 16.02 14.48 24.44
C LYS A 65 16.05 15.33 25.71
N THR A 66 15.07 15.19 26.61
CA THR A 66 14.97 16.01 27.84
C THR A 66 15.41 15.28 29.11
N LYS A 67 15.62 13.96 29.03
CA LYS A 67 15.88 13.10 30.19
C LYS A 67 17.04 13.59 31.07
N ASP A 68 18.13 14.00 30.43
CA ASP A 68 19.38 14.33 31.11
C ASP A 68 19.67 15.84 31.17
N ASN A 69 18.70 16.69 30.77
CA ASN A 69 18.88 18.14 30.79
C ASN A 69 17.74 18.84 31.56
N PRO A 70 17.99 19.25 32.82
CA PRO A 70 16.96 19.91 33.65
C PRO A 70 16.59 21.31 33.13
N ASP A 71 17.38 21.91 32.24
CA ASP A 71 17.11 23.22 31.67
C ASP A 71 16.10 23.18 30.52
N TRP A 72 15.75 22.00 30.01
CA TRP A 72 14.80 21.81 28.92
C TRP A 72 13.50 21.20 29.45
N LEU A 73 12.35 21.71 28.97
CA LEU A 73 11.04 21.23 29.41
C LEU A 73 10.37 20.35 28.35
N ALA A 74 10.09 19.10 28.71
CA ALA A 74 9.17 18.24 27.98
C ALA A 74 7.71 18.61 28.27
N VAL A 75 6.97 19.00 27.24
CA VAL A 75 5.55 19.36 27.32
C VAL A 75 4.71 18.38 26.48
N TRP A 76 4.34 17.28 27.11
CA TRP A 76 3.47 16.25 26.53
C TRP A 76 2.25 16.02 27.42
N GLU A 77 1.44 14.99 27.16
CA GLU A 77 0.18 14.72 27.87
C GLU A 77 0.32 14.80 29.40
N LYS A 78 1.36 14.17 29.98
CA LYS A 78 1.60 14.14 31.44
C LYS A 78 2.20 15.42 32.03
N CYS A 79 2.60 16.39 31.21
CA CYS A 79 3.08 17.68 31.70
C CYS A 79 1.91 18.58 32.10
N THR A 80 1.92 19.09 33.34
CA THR A 80 0.82 19.96 33.84
C THR A 80 1.03 21.41 33.43
N PRO A 81 -0.04 22.20 33.21
CA PRO A 81 0.08 23.62 32.89
C PRO A 81 0.90 24.40 33.92
N SER A 82 0.77 24.09 35.21
CA SER A 82 1.57 24.73 36.28
C SER A 82 3.07 24.48 36.13
N LYS A 83 3.51 23.30 35.65
CA LYS A 83 4.93 23.06 35.37
C LYS A 83 5.44 23.97 34.25
N VAL A 84 4.61 24.19 33.22
CA VAL A 84 4.95 25.09 32.11
C VAL A 84 5.05 26.54 32.60
N GLU A 85 4.08 27.01 33.40
CA GLU A 85 4.12 28.36 34.00
C GLU A 85 5.40 28.58 34.83
N LYS A 86 5.72 27.65 35.74
CA LYS A 86 6.93 27.71 36.57
C LYS A 86 8.21 27.74 35.72
N TYR A 87 8.26 26.94 34.66
CA TYR A 87 9.41 26.90 33.77
C TYR A 87 9.58 28.22 33.00
N LEU A 88 8.50 28.79 32.46
CA LEU A 88 8.54 30.08 31.77
C LEU A 88 9.04 31.20 32.70
N GLN A 89 8.69 31.15 33.99
CA GLN A 89 9.15 32.09 35.02
C GLN A 89 10.56 31.80 35.58
N SER A 90 11.19 30.67 35.23
CA SER A 90 12.50 30.32 35.80
C SER A 90 13.61 31.30 35.40
N THR A 91 14.76 31.23 36.06
CA THR A 91 15.92 32.07 35.73
C THR A 91 16.73 31.55 34.53
N ASN A 92 16.28 30.48 33.86
CA ASN A 92 16.99 29.91 32.72
C ASN A 92 17.15 30.96 31.62
N LYS A 93 18.41 31.24 31.26
CA LYS A 93 18.77 32.29 30.29
C LYS A 93 18.12 32.08 28.91
N ARG A 94 17.97 30.82 28.51
CA ARG A 94 17.34 30.40 27.24
C ARG A 94 16.28 29.35 27.55
N LYS A 95 15.03 29.64 27.17
CA LYS A 95 13.90 28.75 27.37
C LYS A 95 13.81 27.77 26.21
N LYS A 96 13.85 26.47 26.51
CA LYS A 96 13.78 25.36 25.55
C LYS A 96 12.60 24.47 25.93
N LEU A 97 11.54 24.54 25.14
CA LEU A 97 10.37 23.69 25.30
C LEU A 97 10.31 22.73 24.12
N ILE A 98 10.15 21.43 24.41
CA ILE A 98 9.87 20.42 23.39
C ILE A 98 8.47 19.89 23.67
N CYS A 99 7.58 19.96 22.69
CA CYS A 99 6.18 19.58 22.89
C CYS A 99 5.63 18.70 21.79
N THR A 100 4.69 17.81 22.16
CA THR A 100 3.81 17.19 21.18
C THR A 100 2.88 18.25 20.59
N PRO A 101 2.43 18.11 19.33
CA PRO A 101 1.48 19.05 18.73
C PRO A 101 0.26 19.37 19.61
N GLU A 102 -0.38 18.36 20.19
CA GLU A 102 -1.59 18.53 21.02
C GLU A 102 -1.33 19.25 22.34
N SER A 103 -0.08 19.19 22.82
CA SER A 103 0.34 19.83 24.07
C SER A 103 0.87 21.25 23.86
N PHE A 104 1.04 21.71 22.62
CA PHE A 104 1.43 23.09 22.30
C PHE A 104 0.48 24.11 22.95
N SER A 105 -0.81 23.80 22.99
CA SER A 105 -1.84 24.63 23.63
C SER A 105 -1.56 24.91 25.13
N LYS A 106 -0.83 24.03 25.83
CA LYS A 106 -0.41 24.23 27.22
C LYS A 106 0.64 25.34 27.33
N ILE A 107 1.57 25.42 26.38
CA ILE A 107 2.59 26.47 26.30
C ILE A 107 1.91 27.80 26.04
N ARG A 108 1.06 27.87 25.02
CA ARG A 108 0.30 29.07 24.68
C ARG A 108 -0.50 29.60 25.87
N LYS A 109 -1.28 28.74 26.54
CA LYS A 109 -2.11 29.15 27.69
C LYS A 109 -1.25 29.68 28.84
N ALA A 110 -0.13 29.02 29.15
CA ALA A 110 0.79 29.46 30.19
C ALA A 110 1.47 30.80 29.83
N ALA A 111 1.94 30.97 28.59
CA ALA A 111 2.53 32.20 28.11
C ALA A 111 1.55 33.38 28.17
N ASN A 112 0.31 33.19 27.69
CA ASN A 112 -0.73 34.21 27.73
C ASN A 112 -1.04 34.66 29.18
N LYS A 113 -1.12 33.71 30.12
CA LYS A 113 -1.34 34.03 31.54
C LYS A 113 -0.21 34.86 32.15
N LEU A 114 1.01 34.67 31.66
CA LEU A 114 2.21 35.38 32.08
C LEU A 114 2.47 36.66 31.25
N ASN A 115 1.59 37.00 30.32
CA ASN A 115 1.78 38.10 29.35
C ASN A 115 3.09 37.99 28.55
N LEU A 116 3.52 36.77 28.21
CA LEU A 116 4.70 36.50 27.39
C LEU A 116 4.28 36.33 25.92
N ASN A 117 4.98 37.02 25.01
CA ASN A 117 4.71 36.91 23.57
C ASN A 117 5.59 35.84 22.92
N ILE A 118 5.12 34.60 22.91
CA ILE A 118 5.87 33.49 22.30
C ILE A 118 6.10 33.69 20.80
N TYR A 119 5.23 34.41 20.09
CA TYR A 119 5.31 34.57 18.64
C TYR A 119 6.44 35.50 18.19
N THR A 120 6.89 36.41 19.05
CA THR A 120 8.02 37.32 18.80
C THR A 120 9.30 36.84 19.49
N ASP A 121 9.17 36.30 20.69
CA ASP A 121 10.31 36.08 21.59
C ASP A 121 10.95 34.68 21.45
N TYR A 122 10.27 33.76 20.75
CA TYR A 122 10.71 32.38 20.57
C TYR A 122 10.88 32.02 19.09
N PHE A 123 11.85 31.17 18.82
CA PHE A 123 11.94 30.42 17.57
C PHE A 123 11.04 29.18 17.63
N CYS A 124 10.20 28.97 16.62
CA CYS A 124 9.37 27.77 16.53
C CYS A 124 9.93 26.79 15.48
N LEU A 125 10.32 25.60 15.91
CA LEU A 125 10.77 24.52 15.03
C LEU A 125 9.70 23.44 14.97
N MET A 126 9.16 23.18 13.79
CA MET A 126 8.35 21.97 13.54
C MET A 126 9.27 20.87 13.04
N ASP A 127 9.54 19.89 13.91
CA ASP A 127 10.42 18.74 13.64
C ASP A 127 9.66 17.59 13.00
N GLU A 128 10.36 16.78 12.20
CA GLU A 128 9.80 15.69 11.38
C GLU A 128 8.50 16.12 10.67
N CYS A 129 8.60 17.23 9.92
CA CYS A 129 7.44 17.95 9.37
C CYS A 129 6.58 17.13 8.38
N GLU A 130 7.13 16.06 7.80
CA GLU A 130 6.38 15.09 6.98
C GLU A 130 5.32 14.35 7.77
N LYS A 131 5.52 14.13 9.08
CA LYS A 131 4.56 13.41 9.94
C LYS A 131 3.24 14.15 10.11
N PHE A 132 3.25 15.48 10.00
CA PHE A 132 2.02 16.29 10.03
C PHE A 132 1.14 16.03 8.80
N ILE A 133 1.72 15.57 7.70
CA ILE A 133 0.97 15.11 6.52
C ILE A 133 0.63 13.63 6.67
N GLN A 134 1.58 12.79 7.05
CA GLN A 134 1.38 11.33 7.06
C GLN A 134 0.37 10.84 8.10
N ASP A 135 0.30 11.49 9.27
CA ASP A 135 -0.46 10.98 10.41
C ASP A 135 -1.81 11.69 10.60
N VAL A 136 -2.17 12.69 9.77
CA VAL A 136 -3.33 13.56 10.00
C VAL A 136 -4.69 12.84 9.87
N ASP A 137 -4.75 11.79 9.06
CA ASP A 137 -5.94 10.96 8.83
C ASP A 137 -6.40 10.23 10.11
N TYR A 138 -5.45 9.65 10.87
CA TYR A 138 -5.73 8.93 12.12
C TYR A 138 -5.41 9.73 13.39
N ARG A 139 -4.60 10.79 13.29
CA ARG A 139 -4.23 11.71 14.37
C ARG A 139 -4.60 13.15 14.00
N LYS A 140 -5.89 13.41 13.74
CA LYS A 140 -6.43 14.72 13.32
C LYS A 140 -5.88 15.95 14.08
N ARG A 141 -5.58 15.80 15.38
CA ARG A 141 -5.05 16.90 16.21
C ARG A 141 -3.55 17.18 16.03
N ILE A 142 -2.83 16.40 15.22
CA ILE A 142 -1.41 16.60 14.94
C ILE A 142 -1.15 17.95 14.27
N THR A 143 -2.09 18.45 13.47
CA THR A 143 -1.98 19.73 12.76
C THR A 143 -2.44 20.94 13.57
N GLN A 144 -2.97 20.76 14.80
CA GLN A 144 -3.45 21.86 15.64
C GLN A 144 -2.50 23.08 15.72
N PRO A 145 -1.17 22.91 15.85
CA PRO A 145 -0.27 24.05 15.99
C PRO A 145 -0.04 24.84 14.70
N ILE A 146 -0.46 24.35 13.52
CA ILE A 146 0.00 24.90 12.23
C ILE A 146 -0.38 26.36 12.03
N TYR A 147 -1.59 26.74 12.41
CA TYR A 147 -2.07 28.12 12.26
C TYR A 147 -1.27 29.10 13.13
N GLU A 148 -0.85 28.62 14.29
CA GLU A 148 -0.07 29.41 15.23
C GLU A 148 1.40 29.39 14.85
N PHE A 149 1.89 28.30 14.25
CA PHE A 149 3.22 28.21 13.68
C PHE A 149 3.49 29.37 12.73
N PHE A 150 2.55 29.67 11.82
CA PHE A 150 2.72 30.78 10.87
C PHE A 150 2.63 32.19 11.50
N GLN A 151 2.23 32.31 12.76
CA GLN A 151 2.25 33.58 13.52
C GLN A 151 3.63 33.87 14.13
N PHE A 152 4.50 32.85 14.30
CA PHE A 152 5.86 33.09 14.79
C PHE A 152 6.67 33.90 13.78
N GLN A 153 7.33 34.95 14.27
CA GLN A 153 8.25 35.75 13.46
C GLN A 153 9.47 34.92 13.04
N GLN A 154 9.96 34.06 13.95
CA GLN A 154 11.08 33.18 13.67
C GLN A 154 10.64 31.72 13.74
N LYS A 155 10.74 31.01 12.62
CA LYS A 155 10.27 29.62 12.53
C LYS A 155 10.92 28.84 11.41
N ALA A 156 10.94 27.51 11.53
CA ALA A 156 11.37 26.62 10.47
C ALA A 156 10.63 25.29 10.54
N LEU A 157 10.52 24.64 9.39
CA LEU A 157 10.12 23.23 9.25
C LEU A 157 11.40 22.42 9.03
N VAL A 158 11.50 21.22 9.59
CA VAL A 158 12.65 20.35 9.36
C VAL A 158 12.22 18.89 9.20
N SER A 159 12.86 18.20 8.27
CA SER A 159 12.69 16.77 8.04
C SER A 159 13.89 16.20 7.30
N ALA A 160 14.15 14.90 7.43
CA ALA A 160 15.06 14.20 6.52
C ALA A 160 14.41 13.92 5.15
N THR A 161 13.09 13.90 5.12
CA THR A 161 12.28 13.53 3.96
C THR A 161 11.05 14.45 3.89
N PRO A 162 11.23 15.77 3.73
CA PRO A 162 10.10 16.69 3.68
C PRO A 162 9.20 16.35 2.49
N LEU A 163 7.89 16.27 2.76
CA LEU A 163 6.88 16.12 1.73
C LEU A 163 6.54 17.50 1.13
N GLU A 164 6.01 17.47 -0.10
CA GLU A 164 5.47 18.67 -0.73
C GLU A 164 4.29 19.20 0.10
N MET A 165 4.31 20.50 0.41
CA MET A 165 3.30 21.17 1.22
C MET A 165 2.62 22.26 0.40
N ARG A 166 1.28 22.26 0.36
CA ARG A 166 0.48 23.23 -0.41
C ARG A 166 -0.02 24.43 0.39
N TYR A 167 0.42 24.55 1.63
CA TYR A 167 0.03 25.64 2.53
C TYR A 167 0.51 27.01 2.00
N LYS A 168 -0.42 27.94 1.74
CA LYS A 168 -0.17 29.20 1.02
C LYS A 168 0.82 30.11 1.74
N GLU A 169 0.88 30.04 3.07
CA GLU A 169 1.73 30.88 3.90
C GLU A 169 3.22 30.55 3.73
N LEU A 170 3.56 29.38 3.19
CA LEU A 170 4.93 29.10 2.75
C LEU A 170 5.36 30.11 1.67
N VAL A 171 4.49 30.41 0.70
CA VAL A 171 4.77 31.41 -0.33
C VAL A 171 4.64 32.83 0.24
N ASN A 172 3.56 33.13 0.96
CA ASN A 172 3.31 34.48 1.46
C ASN A 172 4.39 34.97 2.46
N GLN A 173 5.04 34.04 3.17
CA GLN A 173 6.10 34.36 4.12
C GLN A 173 7.51 34.06 3.59
N ASN A 174 7.64 33.91 2.26
CA ASN A 174 8.91 33.73 1.55
C ASN A 174 9.73 32.55 2.06
N PHE A 175 9.10 31.41 2.31
CA PHE A 175 9.84 30.20 2.64
C PHE A 175 10.74 29.78 1.49
N ARG A 176 11.90 29.25 1.86
CA ARG A 176 12.86 28.64 0.96
C ARG A 176 13.25 27.25 1.46
N ILE A 177 13.68 26.40 0.55
CA ILE A 177 14.20 25.08 0.90
C ILE A 177 15.69 25.24 1.18
N LEU A 178 16.13 24.84 2.36
CA LEU A 178 17.54 24.69 2.70
C LEU A 178 17.87 23.21 2.66
N LYS A 179 18.51 22.76 1.58
CA LYS A 179 18.77 21.34 1.33
C LYS A 179 20.21 20.98 1.68
N ILE A 180 20.37 20.05 2.62
CA ILE A 180 21.67 19.47 2.92
C ILE A 180 21.99 18.41 1.88
N VAL A 181 23.15 18.53 1.23
CA VAL A 181 23.60 17.61 0.16
C VAL A 181 24.89 16.94 0.59
N PRO A 182 24.87 15.64 0.90
CA PRO A 182 26.08 14.89 1.25
C PRO A 182 27.06 14.80 0.07
N GLU A 183 28.35 14.99 0.34
CA GLU A 183 29.43 14.83 -0.65
C GLU A 183 30.12 13.46 -0.58
N TYR A 184 29.47 12.51 0.09
CA TYR A 184 29.92 11.14 0.26
C TYR A 184 28.78 10.19 -0.07
N ASP A 185 29.10 8.95 -0.44
CA ASP A 185 28.07 7.94 -0.66
C ASP A 185 27.42 7.54 0.67
N TYR A 186 26.14 7.87 0.81
CA TYR A 186 25.33 7.56 1.99
C TYR A 186 24.32 6.45 1.72
N ARG A 187 24.27 5.91 0.50
CA ARG A 187 23.31 4.88 0.09
C ARG A 187 23.49 3.62 0.94
N LYS A 188 22.37 2.98 1.27
CA LYS A 188 22.34 1.70 1.97
C LYS A 188 21.92 0.60 1.03
N ASN A 189 22.53 -0.58 1.16
CA ASN A 189 22.08 -1.74 0.40
C ASN A 189 20.69 -2.14 0.89
N LEU A 190 19.76 -2.29 -0.04
CA LEU A 190 18.38 -2.71 0.19
C LEU A 190 18.06 -3.86 -0.75
N GLU A 191 17.70 -5.01 -0.19
CA GLU A 191 17.13 -6.11 -0.95
C GLU A 191 15.61 -5.91 -1.04
N VAL A 192 15.05 -5.91 -2.25
CA VAL A 192 13.59 -5.84 -2.44
C VAL A 192 13.12 -7.16 -3.02
N ILE A 193 12.20 -7.82 -2.31
CA ILE A 193 11.59 -9.08 -2.69
C ILE A 193 10.12 -8.81 -3.01
N VAL A 194 9.81 -8.70 -4.31
CA VAL A 194 8.41 -8.72 -4.75
C VAL A 194 7.96 -10.16 -4.93
N THR A 195 6.82 -10.53 -4.35
CA THR A 195 6.31 -11.90 -4.36
C THR A 195 4.80 -11.97 -4.54
N ASN A 196 4.32 -13.10 -5.07
CA ASN A 196 2.92 -13.53 -5.08
C ASN A 196 2.67 -14.75 -4.16
N SER A 197 3.58 -14.99 -3.21
CA SER A 197 3.44 -15.96 -2.12
C SER A 197 4.00 -15.33 -0.85
N TYR A 198 3.35 -14.26 -0.38
CA TYR A 198 3.85 -13.39 0.70
C TYR A 198 4.21 -14.16 1.97
N ASP A 199 3.28 -14.94 2.53
CA ASP A 199 3.49 -15.67 3.80
C ASP A 199 4.66 -16.65 3.72
N LYS A 200 4.72 -17.41 2.63
CA LYS A 200 5.80 -18.36 2.35
C LYS A 200 7.16 -17.67 2.26
N THR A 201 7.21 -16.51 1.61
CA THR A 201 8.44 -15.72 1.45
C THR A 201 8.90 -15.13 2.77
N VAL A 202 7.99 -14.55 3.57
CA VAL A 202 8.30 -14.04 4.91
C VAL A 202 8.81 -15.15 5.81
N LYS A 203 8.17 -16.32 5.80
CA LYS A 203 8.62 -17.49 6.56
C LYS A 203 10.02 -17.91 6.15
N SER A 204 10.27 -18.09 4.85
CA SER A 204 11.60 -18.47 4.35
C SER A 204 12.67 -17.47 4.79
N LYS A 205 12.40 -16.17 4.67
CA LYS A 205 13.37 -15.14 5.07
C LYS A 205 13.64 -15.14 6.58
N LEU A 206 12.63 -15.40 7.41
CA LEU A 206 12.81 -15.51 8.85
C LEU A 206 13.53 -16.80 9.25
N ASP A 207 13.35 -17.89 8.49
CA ASP A 207 14.10 -19.13 8.64
C ASP A 207 15.60 -18.91 8.32
N ASP A 208 15.92 -18.16 7.26
CA ASP A 208 17.30 -17.77 6.92
C ASP A 208 17.94 -16.87 7.98
N LEU A 209 17.14 -16.16 8.78
CA LEU A 209 17.57 -15.26 9.84
C LEU A 209 17.53 -15.92 11.24
N GLN A 210 17.38 -17.24 11.34
CA GLN A 210 17.35 -17.93 12.63
C GLN A 210 18.63 -17.74 13.44
N ASP A 211 19.80 -17.62 12.79
CA ASP A 211 21.08 -17.38 13.46
C ASP A 211 21.35 -15.89 13.73
N SER A 212 20.48 -15.00 13.26
CA SER A 212 20.60 -13.57 13.54
C SER A 212 20.43 -13.30 15.04
N PRO A 213 21.31 -12.51 15.66
CA PRO A 213 21.22 -12.23 17.08
C PRO A 213 20.11 -11.21 17.40
N CYS A 214 19.60 -10.47 16.41
CA CYS A 214 18.49 -9.54 16.55
C CYS A 214 17.88 -9.22 15.18
N VAL A 215 16.57 -9.44 15.03
CA VAL A 215 15.77 -9.11 13.86
C VAL A 215 14.76 -8.02 14.21
N CYS A 216 14.77 -6.94 13.44
CA CYS A 216 13.83 -5.82 13.57
C CYS A 216 12.86 -5.80 12.39
N ILE A 217 11.58 -6.01 12.67
CA ILE A 217 10.51 -6.22 11.69
C ILE A 217 9.58 -5.02 11.72
N PHE A 218 9.54 -4.24 10.64
CA PHE A 218 8.69 -3.07 10.47
C PHE A 218 7.47 -3.47 9.66
N ILE A 219 6.30 -3.43 10.29
CA ILE A 219 5.02 -3.87 9.71
C ILE A 219 3.88 -3.01 10.24
N ASN A 220 3.07 -2.46 9.33
CA ASN A 220 1.94 -1.60 9.71
C ASN A 220 0.63 -2.40 9.87
N SER A 221 0.69 -3.61 10.44
CA SER A 221 -0.51 -4.39 10.77
C SER A 221 -0.36 -5.20 12.05
N THR A 222 -1.28 -4.97 13.00
CA THR A 222 -1.40 -5.78 14.23
C THR A 222 -1.89 -7.20 13.95
N ASN A 223 -2.69 -7.39 12.90
CA ASN A 223 -3.15 -8.70 12.45
C ASN A 223 -1.99 -9.48 11.79
N GLY A 224 -1.18 -8.83 10.95
CA GLY A 224 0.03 -9.39 10.35
C GLY A 224 1.06 -9.81 11.40
N ILE A 225 1.30 -8.98 12.42
CA ILE A 225 2.17 -9.33 13.57
C ILE A 225 1.67 -10.61 14.25
N ASN A 226 0.39 -10.66 14.60
CA ASN A 226 -0.24 -11.82 15.23
C ASN A 226 -0.07 -13.09 14.37
N LYS A 227 -0.29 -12.97 13.05
CA LYS A 227 -0.13 -14.07 12.10
C LYS A 227 1.29 -14.60 12.07
N ILE A 228 2.29 -13.73 11.99
CA ILE A 228 3.71 -14.13 11.93
C ILE A 228 4.13 -14.84 13.23
N ILE A 229 3.81 -14.25 14.39
CA ILE A 229 4.20 -14.81 15.69
C ILE A 229 3.59 -16.20 15.89
N ASN A 230 2.30 -16.38 15.62
CA ASN A 230 1.62 -17.65 15.82
C ASN A 230 2.01 -18.71 14.79
N THR A 231 2.18 -18.32 13.51
CA THR A 231 2.53 -19.29 12.45
C THR A 231 3.94 -19.84 12.62
N LEU A 232 4.86 -19.02 13.14
CA LEU A 232 6.26 -19.39 13.36
C LEU A 232 6.56 -19.84 14.80
N ASN A 233 5.57 -19.78 15.70
CA ASN A 233 5.72 -20.06 17.14
C ASN A 233 6.92 -19.31 17.75
N LEU A 234 7.04 -18.00 17.49
CA LEU A 234 8.15 -17.20 18.00
C LEU A 234 8.03 -17.06 19.53
N ALA A 235 9.09 -17.46 20.25
CA ALA A 235 9.11 -17.39 21.72
C ALA A 235 9.76 -16.11 22.26
N ASP A 236 10.85 -15.65 21.64
CA ASP A 236 11.59 -14.45 22.06
C ASP A 236 11.25 -13.27 21.14
N TYR A 237 10.13 -12.61 21.43
CA TYR A 237 9.66 -11.46 20.67
C TYR A 237 9.21 -10.29 21.53
N LYS A 238 9.25 -9.09 20.94
CA LYS A 238 8.61 -7.88 21.47
C LYS A 238 7.88 -7.13 20.37
N VAL A 239 6.78 -6.47 20.74
CA VAL A 239 5.99 -5.63 19.83
C VAL A 239 5.95 -4.20 20.37
N PHE A 240 6.34 -3.24 19.53
CA PHE A 240 6.38 -1.81 19.84
C PHE A 240 5.35 -1.07 19.00
N CYS A 241 4.29 -0.56 19.65
CA CYS A 241 3.15 0.05 18.95
C CYS A 241 2.48 1.18 19.77
N SER A 242 1.46 1.81 19.19
CA SER A 242 0.68 2.85 19.90
C SER A 242 -0.10 2.27 21.09
N ASN A 243 -0.39 3.08 22.12
CA ASN A 243 -1.16 2.64 23.29
C ASN A 243 -2.51 1.97 22.92
N GLN A 244 -3.20 2.49 21.90
CA GLN A 244 -4.43 1.86 21.39
C GLN A 244 -4.18 0.44 20.86
N SER A 245 -3.07 0.23 20.15
CA SER A 245 -2.67 -1.07 19.62
C SER A 245 -2.18 -2.01 20.72
N VAL A 246 -1.51 -1.50 21.76
CA VAL A 246 -1.12 -2.27 22.95
C VAL A 246 -2.35 -2.92 23.58
N LYS A 247 -3.43 -2.16 23.79
CA LYS A 247 -4.68 -2.69 24.36
C LYS A 247 -5.27 -3.81 23.50
N LYS A 248 -5.39 -3.58 22.19
CA LYS A 248 -5.91 -4.56 21.22
C LYS A 248 -5.10 -5.86 21.18
N LEU A 249 -3.78 -5.77 21.26
CA LEU A 249 -2.91 -6.95 21.24
C LEU A 249 -2.92 -7.71 22.57
N LYS A 250 -3.01 -7.01 23.70
CA LYS A 250 -3.17 -7.66 25.02
C LYS A 250 -4.50 -8.40 25.16
N GLU A 251 -5.57 -7.89 24.55
CA GLU A 251 -6.86 -8.62 24.44
C GLU A 251 -6.75 -9.92 23.64
N ARG A 252 -5.68 -10.09 22.86
CA ARG A 252 -5.36 -11.31 22.11
C ARG A 252 -4.22 -12.11 22.76
N GLU A 253 -4.02 -11.93 24.06
CA GLU A 253 -3.05 -12.69 24.88
C GLU A 253 -1.58 -12.47 24.49
N PHE A 254 -1.24 -11.32 23.88
CA PHE A 254 0.15 -10.91 23.70
C PHE A 254 0.65 -10.12 24.92
N ASP A 255 1.57 -10.70 25.68
CA ASP A 255 2.14 -10.05 26.88
C ASP A 255 3.29 -9.09 26.55
N ASN A 256 4.09 -9.40 25.53
CA ASN A 256 5.31 -8.66 25.19
C ASN A 256 5.07 -7.42 24.30
N VAL A 257 4.13 -6.55 24.69
CA VAL A 257 3.71 -5.39 23.89
C VAL A 257 3.91 -4.07 24.66
N TYR A 258 4.60 -3.11 24.03
CA TYR A 258 5.13 -1.91 24.69
C TYR A 258 4.84 -0.62 23.90
N GLU A 259 4.54 0.47 24.60
CA GLU A 259 4.40 1.83 24.03
C GLU A 259 5.74 2.60 23.96
N MET A 260 6.72 2.17 24.73
CA MET A 260 8.07 2.74 24.79
C MET A 260 9.08 1.68 24.37
N LEU A 261 10.24 2.12 23.88
CA LEU A 261 11.32 1.21 23.54
C LEU A 261 11.87 0.55 24.82
N GLU A 262 11.93 -0.77 24.79
CA GLU A 262 12.53 -1.61 25.81
C GLU A 262 13.78 -2.30 25.21
N PRO A 263 14.66 -2.91 26.02
CA PRO A 263 15.74 -3.73 25.51
C PRO A 263 15.21 -4.75 24.49
N LEU A 264 15.80 -4.77 23.30
CA LEU A 264 15.30 -5.59 22.19
C LEU A 264 15.46 -7.09 22.48
N ALA A 265 14.48 -7.86 22.04
CA ALA A 265 14.47 -9.33 22.01
C ALA A 265 15.20 -9.84 20.75
N LYS A 266 15.19 -11.17 20.49
CA LYS A 266 15.59 -11.70 19.19
C LYS A 266 14.71 -11.18 18.06
N TYR A 267 13.38 -11.20 18.19
CA TYR A 267 12.45 -10.67 17.16
C TYR A 267 11.70 -9.44 17.67
N ASN A 268 11.77 -8.31 16.95
CA ASN A 268 11.18 -7.05 17.40
C ASN A 268 10.28 -6.46 16.33
N PHE A 269 8.98 -6.39 16.60
CA PHE A 269 8.00 -5.84 15.67
C PHE A 269 7.73 -4.36 15.97
N PHE A 270 7.76 -3.53 14.93
CA PHE A 270 7.54 -2.08 15.03
C PHE A 270 6.40 -1.66 14.09
N THR A 271 5.44 -0.91 14.61
CA THR A 271 4.38 -0.27 13.80
C THR A 271 4.73 1.18 13.46
N CYS A 272 3.93 1.86 12.63
CA CYS A 272 4.20 3.20 12.08
C CYS A 272 4.70 4.26 13.07
N ARG A 273 4.17 4.27 14.32
CA ARG A 273 4.63 5.16 15.40
C ARG A 273 6.15 5.12 15.65
N PHE A 274 6.79 3.98 15.39
CA PHE A 274 8.21 3.76 15.64
C PHE A 274 9.11 3.91 14.40
N PHE A 275 8.54 4.19 13.22
CA PHE A 275 9.34 4.29 11.98
C PHE A 275 10.31 5.48 12.00
N SER A 276 9.88 6.61 12.59
CA SER A 276 10.70 7.81 12.78
C SER A 276 11.07 8.07 14.25
N ALA A 277 10.72 7.17 15.17
CA ALA A 277 10.97 7.33 16.61
C ALA A 277 12.32 6.77 17.03
N LEU A 278 12.96 7.40 18.03
CA LEU A 278 14.10 6.93 18.84
C LEU A 278 15.30 6.33 18.09
N ASP A 279 16.51 6.65 18.53
CA ASP A 279 17.69 6.01 17.95
C ASP A 279 17.91 4.61 18.54
N ILE A 280 17.98 3.58 17.68
CA ILE A 280 18.30 2.20 18.06
C ILE A 280 19.82 2.03 18.06
N LYS A 281 20.41 1.96 19.27
CA LYS A 281 21.86 1.82 19.50
C LYS A 281 22.18 0.45 20.08
N LEU A 282 22.30 -0.55 19.21
CA LEU A 282 22.68 -1.91 19.59
C LEU A 282 24.20 -2.12 19.49
N LYS A 283 24.76 -2.95 20.38
CA LYS A 283 26.16 -3.38 20.27
C LYS A 283 26.37 -4.33 19.08
N GLN A 284 25.42 -5.22 18.86
CA GLN A 284 25.37 -6.11 17.71
C GLN A 284 24.56 -5.47 16.58
N LYS A 285 24.94 -5.73 15.34
CA LYS A 285 24.20 -5.26 14.17
C LYS A 285 22.96 -6.16 13.97
N PRO A 286 21.75 -5.59 13.89
CA PRO A 286 20.53 -6.35 13.63
C PRO A 286 20.32 -6.59 12.13
N ASP A 287 19.43 -7.51 11.79
CA ASP A 287 18.85 -7.66 10.47
C ASP A 287 17.47 -6.99 10.42
N ILE A 288 17.20 -6.21 9.36
CA ILE A 288 15.99 -5.39 9.26
C ILE A 288 15.09 -5.94 8.17
N LEU A 289 13.83 -6.20 8.52
CA LEU A 289 12.77 -6.58 7.61
C LEU A 289 11.70 -5.49 7.57
N ILE A 290 11.40 -4.99 6.38
CA ILE A 290 10.25 -4.14 6.10
C ILE A 290 9.21 -5.02 5.41
N LEU A 291 7.97 -4.98 5.86
CA LEU A 291 6.91 -5.90 5.44
C LEU A 291 5.66 -5.15 4.97
N THR A 292 5.24 -5.42 3.74
CA THR A 292 4.01 -4.86 3.13
C THR A 292 3.14 -5.99 2.57
N ASP A 293 1.90 -6.09 3.04
CA ASP A 293 0.92 -7.06 2.55
C ASP A 293 -0.38 -6.37 2.10
N LEU A 294 -0.48 -6.11 0.80
CA LEU A 294 -1.65 -5.53 0.16
C LEU A 294 -2.86 -6.47 0.19
N ASN A 295 -2.68 -7.79 0.35
CA ASN A 295 -3.78 -8.74 0.49
C ASN A 295 -4.46 -8.65 1.85
N GLU A 296 -3.72 -8.19 2.85
CA GLU A 296 -4.23 -7.82 4.15
C GLU A 296 -4.91 -6.45 4.10
N ALA A 297 -4.16 -5.40 3.76
CA ALA A 297 -4.71 -4.05 3.61
C ALA A 297 -3.78 -3.08 2.87
N VAL A 298 -4.39 -2.08 2.22
CA VAL A 298 -3.67 -1.02 1.48
C VAL A 298 -2.81 -0.15 2.43
N TYR A 299 -3.26 0.11 3.67
CA TYR A 299 -2.49 0.92 4.63
C TYR A 299 -1.17 0.25 5.10
N THR A 300 -0.88 -0.98 4.69
CA THR A 300 0.40 -1.65 4.98
C THR A 300 1.55 -1.20 4.08
N MET A 301 1.25 -0.43 3.03
CA MET A 301 2.26 0.16 2.15
C MET A 301 3.25 1.00 2.94
N ILE A 302 4.53 0.87 2.59
CA ILE A 302 5.63 1.67 3.12
C ILE A 302 6.09 2.65 2.05
N ASP A 303 6.15 3.94 2.37
CA ASP A 303 6.64 4.94 1.42
C ASP A 303 8.18 4.86 1.27
N PRO A 304 8.71 4.54 0.06
CA PRO A 304 10.15 4.54 -0.20
C PRO A 304 10.83 5.89 0.07
N PHE A 305 10.12 7.00 -0.15
CA PHE A 305 10.67 8.36 -0.06
C PHE A 305 10.66 8.94 1.35
N THR A 306 10.02 8.29 2.31
CA THR A 306 9.92 8.79 3.69
C THR A 306 10.15 7.67 4.69
N GLU A 307 9.20 6.75 4.85
CA GLU A 307 9.19 5.75 5.89
C GLU A 307 10.37 4.79 5.81
N ALA A 308 10.72 4.28 4.62
CA ALA A 308 11.87 3.39 4.46
C ALA A 308 13.20 4.07 4.84
N ILE A 309 13.36 5.36 4.49
CA ILE A 309 14.53 6.18 4.84
C ILE A 309 14.58 6.45 6.35
N GLN A 310 13.42 6.73 6.96
CA GLN A 310 13.31 6.95 8.40
C GLN A 310 13.65 5.68 9.19
N ILE A 311 13.15 4.52 8.74
CA ILE A 311 13.40 3.19 9.34
C ILE A 311 14.89 2.87 9.37
N GLN A 312 15.57 2.89 8.20
CA GLN A 312 17.01 2.58 8.17
C GLN A 312 17.82 3.60 8.99
N GLY A 313 17.35 4.85 9.01
CA GLY A 313 17.93 5.95 9.75
C GLY A 313 17.91 5.82 11.28
N ARG A 314 17.15 4.87 11.85
CA ARG A 314 17.13 4.63 13.30
C ARG A 314 18.35 3.87 13.80
N PHE A 315 19.01 3.10 12.93
CA PHE A 315 20.08 2.18 13.32
C PHE A 315 21.46 2.87 13.26
N ARG A 316 21.78 3.65 14.30
CA ARG A 316 22.99 4.49 14.35
C ARG A 316 24.31 3.70 14.29
N ASN A 317 24.34 2.48 14.83
CA ASN A 317 25.51 1.60 14.79
C ASN A 317 25.53 0.70 13.54
N GLY A 318 24.63 0.94 12.59
CA GLY A 318 24.44 0.14 11.39
C GLY A 318 23.64 -1.15 11.63
N PHE A 319 23.47 -1.90 10.55
CA PHE A 319 22.75 -3.17 10.48
C PHE A 319 23.49 -4.14 9.55
N ASN A 320 23.15 -5.43 9.61
CA ASN A 320 23.72 -6.48 8.77
C ASN A 320 23.06 -6.50 7.40
N SER A 321 21.73 -6.52 7.39
CA SER A 321 20.91 -6.52 6.17
C SER A 321 19.67 -5.64 6.32
N LEU A 322 19.15 -5.18 5.19
CA LEU A 322 17.88 -4.47 5.08
C LEU A 322 17.13 -5.07 3.89
N THR A 323 16.00 -5.69 4.17
CA THR A 323 15.16 -6.34 3.15
C THR A 323 13.73 -5.81 3.23
N HIS A 324 13.13 -5.46 2.10
CA HIS A 324 11.70 -5.15 1.99
C HIS A 324 10.99 -6.27 1.22
N ILE A 325 10.03 -6.92 1.87
CA ILE A 325 9.17 -7.95 1.26
C ILE A 325 7.80 -7.33 1.00
N SER A 326 7.34 -7.42 -0.24
CA SER A 326 6.04 -6.90 -0.65
C SER A 326 5.36 -7.77 -1.69
N ASN A 327 4.03 -7.84 -1.65
CA ASN A 327 3.25 -8.11 -2.86
C ASN A 327 2.92 -6.80 -3.58
N VAL A 328 2.45 -6.90 -4.83
CA VAL A 328 2.01 -5.76 -5.65
C VAL A 328 0.63 -6.04 -6.22
N LYS A 329 -0.12 -4.99 -6.55
CA LYS A 329 -1.49 -5.11 -7.05
C LYS A 329 -1.71 -4.23 -8.27
N ILE A 330 -1.82 -4.88 -9.43
CA ILE A 330 -1.97 -4.19 -10.71
C ILE A 330 -3.32 -3.47 -10.87
N ASP A 331 -4.32 -3.92 -10.12
CA ASP A 331 -5.69 -3.42 -10.09
C ASP A 331 -5.92 -2.33 -9.02
N LEU A 332 -4.86 -1.83 -8.37
CA LEU A 332 -4.97 -0.65 -7.51
C LEU A 332 -5.51 0.53 -8.33
N ASP A 333 -6.67 1.03 -7.90
CA ASP A 333 -7.22 2.27 -8.39
C ASP A 333 -6.41 3.44 -7.81
N ILE A 334 -5.87 4.25 -8.71
CA ILE A 334 -4.98 5.37 -8.38
C ILE A 334 -5.58 6.60 -9.04
N MET A 335 -5.92 7.58 -8.23
CA MET A 335 -6.46 8.84 -8.73
C MET A 335 -5.34 9.74 -9.26
N SER A 336 -5.58 10.37 -10.41
CA SER A 336 -4.71 11.46 -10.88
C SER A 336 -4.88 12.70 -9.99
N LYS A 337 -3.95 13.65 -10.08
CA LYS A 337 -4.04 14.91 -9.33
C LYS A 337 -5.36 15.63 -9.63
N GLU A 338 -5.75 15.67 -10.89
CA GLU A 338 -6.98 16.30 -11.38
C GLU A 338 -8.23 15.58 -10.85
N ALA A 339 -8.19 14.25 -10.72
CA ALA A 339 -9.28 13.49 -10.13
C ALA A 339 -9.43 13.76 -8.62
N ILE A 340 -8.30 13.90 -7.90
CA ILE A 340 -8.30 14.28 -6.49
C ILE A 340 -8.82 15.71 -6.31
N ASP A 341 -8.36 16.66 -7.15
CA ASP A 341 -8.84 18.04 -7.16
C ASP A 341 -10.36 18.08 -7.35
N GLY A 342 -10.88 17.41 -8.39
CA GLY A 342 -12.33 17.35 -8.66
C GLY A 342 -13.13 16.68 -7.55
N MET A 343 -12.58 15.66 -6.88
CA MET A 343 -13.21 15.03 -5.71
C MET A 343 -13.30 16.00 -4.53
N ILE A 344 -12.25 16.78 -4.26
CA ILE A 344 -12.24 17.78 -3.19
C ILE A 344 -13.23 18.91 -3.49
N GLU A 345 -13.30 19.39 -4.74
CA GLU A 345 -14.26 20.40 -5.18
C GLU A 345 -15.72 19.94 -4.97
N GLU A 346 -16.03 18.69 -5.26
CA GLU A 346 -17.36 18.12 -5.03
C GLU A 346 -17.67 17.99 -3.53
N PHE A 347 -16.68 17.59 -2.72
CA PHE A 347 -16.82 17.58 -1.26
C PHE A 347 -17.09 18.98 -0.71
N GLU A 348 -16.39 19.99 -1.22
CA GLU A 348 -16.59 21.40 -0.83
C GLU A 348 -17.99 21.90 -1.20
N THR A 349 -18.46 21.57 -2.41
CA THR A 349 -19.79 21.92 -2.90
C THR A 349 -20.86 21.31 -1.99
N THR A 350 -20.77 20.01 -1.73
CA THR A 350 -21.69 19.28 -0.84
C THR A 350 -21.75 19.92 0.56
N HIS A 351 -20.59 20.25 1.13
CA HIS A 351 -20.54 20.87 2.45
C HIS A 351 -21.08 22.31 2.45
N SER A 352 -20.85 23.07 1.38
CA SER A 352 -21.38 24.43 1.21
C SER A 352 -22.90 24.44 1.10
N ASP A 353 -23.48 23.50 0.35
CA ASP A 353 -24.93 23.31 0.26
C ASP A 353 -25.56 22.99 1.62
N LEU A 354 -24.92 22.11 2.41
CA LEU A 354 -25.36 21.82 3.77
C LEU A 354 -25.27 23.06 4.67
N LYS A 355 -24.19 23.85 4.56
CA LYS A 355 -24.01 25.10 5.32
C LYS A 355 -25.11 26.11 5.01
N ASP A 356 -25.52 26.24 3.74
CA ASP A 356 -26.59 27.14 3.35
C ASP A 356 -27.97 26.64 3.78
N ARG A 357 -28.23 25.33 3.67
CA ARG A 357 -29.42 24.70 4.25
C ARG A 357 -29.50 24.93 5.77
N HIS A 358 -28.38 24.83 6.47
CA HIS A 358 -28.31 25.07 7.91
C HIS A 358 -28.65 26.52 8.27
N LYS A 359 -28.17 27.51 7.48
CA LYS A 359 -28.52 28.93 7.65
C LYS A 359 -30.01 29.19 7.40
N GLN A 360 -30.59 28.56 6.39
CA GLN A 360 -31.99 28.75 6.00
C GLN A 360 -32.98 28.04 6.94
N ALA A 361 -32.57 26.96 7.60
CA ALA A 361 -33.42 26.27 8.55
C ALA A 361 -33.80 27.18 9.72
N THR A 362 -35.08 27.25 10.07
CA THR A 362 -35.57 28.00 11.24
C THR A 362 -35.85 27.10 12.43
N ASP A 363 -36.20 25.83 12.18
CA ASP A 363 -36.47 24.82 13.21
C ASP A 363 -35.19 24.27 13.85
N LYS A 364 -35.22 24.11 15.18
CA LYS A 364 -34.10 23.61 15.98
C LYS A 364 -33.67 22.20 15.57
N TYR A 365 -34.63 21.29 15.39
CA TYR A 365 -34.32 19.90 15.09
C TYR A 365 -33.78 19.74 13.66
N ARG A 366 -34.29 20.52 12.72
CA ARG A 366 -33.73 20.59 11.35
C ARG A 366 -32.31 21.13 11.33
N LYS A 367 -32.01 22.20 12.08
CA LYS A 367 -30.62 22.68 12.23
C LYS A 367 -29.70 21.60 12.80
N GLN A 368 -30.16 20.92 13.85
CA GLN A 368 -29.39 19.84 14.48
C GLN A 368 -29.11 18.69 13.50
N ALA A 369 -30.11 18.24 12.74
CA ALA A 369 -29.93 17.19 11.74
C ALA A 369 -28.91 17.60 10.65
N ILE A 370 -29.01 18.84 10.15
CA ILE A 370 -28.06 19.33 9.13
C ILE A 370 -26.64 19.45 9.70
N SER A 371 -26.48 19.88 10.96
CA SER A 371 -25.17 19.92 11.62
C SER A 371 -24.54 18.54 11.73
N GLN A 372 -25.34 17.51 12.01
CA GLN A 372 -24.87 16.12 12.05
C GLN A 372 -24.42 15.65 10.65
N ASP A 373 -25.18 15.98 9.60
CA ASP A 373 -24.79 15.69 8.22
C ASP A 373 -23.49 16.41 7.84
N MET A 374 -23.34 17.69 8.23
CA MET A 374 -22.12 18.48 7.99
C MET A 374 -20.88 17.86 8.66
N GLU A 375 -21.02 17.29 9.85
CA GLU A 375 -19.92 16.60 10.55
C GLU A 375 -19.61 15.21 9.95
N ALA A 376 -20.55 14.61 9.22
CA ALA A 376 -20.43 13.27 8.64
C ALA A 376 -19.89 13.26 7.19
N VAL A 377 -20.00 14.37 6.46
CA VAL A 377 -19.49 14.45 5.08
C VAL A 377 -17.96 14.46 5.03
N LYS A 378 -17.41 13.98 3.92
CA LYS A 378 -15.96 13.86 3.72
C LYS A 378 -15.19 15.17 3.77
N TYR A 379 -15.81 16.29 3.40
CA TYR A 379 -15.16 17.59 3.52
C TYR A 379 -14.80 17.94 4.97
N ALA A 380 -15.58 17.46 5.96
CA ALA A 380 -15.29 17.71 7.36
C ALA A 380 -13.97 17.08 7.82
N ASP A 381 -13.51 16.02 7.16
CA ASP A 381 -12.19 15.42 7.40
C ASP A 381 -11.03 16.32 6.92
N LEU A 382 -11.33 17.28 6.03
CA LEU A 382 -10.38 18.25 5.47
C LEU A 382 -10.39 19.59 6.21
N LEU A 383 -11.23 19.75 7.24
CA LEU A 383 -11.32 20.98 8.02
C LEU A 383 -10.49 20.91 9.31
N ASP A 384 -10.00 22.07 9.72
CA ASP A 384 -9.40 22.28 11.04
C ASP A 384 -10.47 22.49 12.13
N GLU A 385 -10.00 22.73 13.36
CA GLU A 385 -10.89 23.02 14.50
C GLU A 385 -11.63 24.38 14.39
N GLN A 386 -11.20 25.25 13.48
CA GLN A 386 -11.81 26.56 13.22
C GLN A 386 -12.79 26.52 12.03
N GLY A 387 -12.92 25.38 11.36
CA GLY A 387 -13.74 25.20 10.15
C GLY A 387 -13.10 25.72 8.86
N ASN A 388 -11.79 25.98 8.85
CA ASN A 388 -11.01 26.30 7.65
C ASN A 388 -10.40 25.05 7.04
N ILE A 389 -10.05 25.11 5.74
CA ILE A 389 -9.36 24.01 5.09
C ILE A 389 -7.98 23.75 5.71
N ASN A 390 -7.74 22.50 6.07
CA ASN A 390 -6.45 22.00 6.53
C ASN A 390 -5.68 21.42 5.33
N TYR A 391 -4.77 22.20 4.75
CA TYR A 391 -4.00 21.75 3.59
C TYR A 391 -3.10 20.53 3.91
N PHE A 392 -2.78 20.23 5.16
CA PHE A 392 -2.07 18.99 5.50
C PHE A 392 -2.95 17.75 5.32
N SER A 393 -4.25 17.84 5.60
CA SER A 393 -5.21 16.78 5.26
C SER A 393 -5.33 16.63 3.75
N VAL A 394 -5.29 17.73 3.01
CA VAL A 394 -5.28 17.70 1.54
C VAL A 394 -3.98 17.09 1.02
N ASP A 395 -2.82 17.44 1.58
CA ASP A 395 -1.51 16.85 1.26
C ASP A 395 -1.45 15.36 1.56
N ASN A 396 -2.15 14.91 2.61
CA ASN A 396 -2.27 13.50 2.94
C ASN A 396 -2.95 12.70 1.82
N LEU A 397 -4.08 13.19 1.27
CA LEU A 397 -4.79 12.52 0.17
C LEU A 397 -3.89 12.26 -1.05
N TYR A 398 -3.07 13.25 -1.43
CA TYR A 398 -2.19 13.14 -2.61
C TYR A 398 -1.01 12.24 -2.28
N ASN A 399 -0.53 12.29 -1.04
CA ASN A 399 0.52 11.39 -0.58
C ASN A 399 0.04 9.93 -0.59
N GLU A 400 -1.18 9.63 -0.16
CA GLU A 400 -1.74 8.27 -0.20
C GLU A 400 -1.84 7.73 -1.63
N GLU A 401 -2.38 8.51 -2.57
CA GLU A 401 -2.47 8.13 -3.99
C GLU A 401 -1.09 7.97 -4.63
N ARG A 402 -0.13 8.82 -4.27
CA ARG A 402 1.26 8.69 -4.69
C ARG A 402 1.87 7.37 -4.24
N ILE A 403 1.66 6.98 -2.97
CA ILE A 403 2.17 5.72 -2.42
C ILE A 403 1.52 4.53 -3.14
N LYS A 404 0.20 4.54 -3.37
CA LYS A 404 -0.49 3.50 -4.16
C LYS A 404 0.17 3.28 -5.52
N GLY A 405 0.59 4.38 -6.17
CA GLY A 405 1.32 4.35 -7.43
C GLY A 405 2.58 3.48 -7.43
N TYR A 406 3.31 3.42 -6.31
CA TYR A 406 4.52 2.62 -6.19
C TYR A 406 4.23 1.11 -6.14
N TYR A 407 3.10 0.72 -5.56
CA TYR A 407 2.76 -0.68 -5.30
C TYR A 407 1.91 -1.34 -6.41
N LYS A 408 1.75 -0.67 -7.54
CA LYS A 408 0.98 -1.20 -8.68
C LYS A 408 1.68 -2.37 -9.38
N THR A 409 2.98 -2.23 -9.59
CA THR A 409 3.80 -3.22 -10.27
C THR A 409 5.14 -3.36 -9.56
N LYS A 410 5.86 -4.45 -9.85
CA LYS A 410 7.24 -4.63 -9.38
C LYS A 410 8.09 -3.45 -9.84
N GLU A 411 8.02 -3.10 -11.13
CA GLU A 411 8.82 -2.05 -11.74
C GLU A 411 8.56 -0.69 -11.09
N SER A 412 7.30 -0.35 -10.80
CA SER A 412 6.93 0.87 -10.08
C SER A 412 7.61 0.98 -8.72
N LEU A 413 7.66 -0.10 -7.94
CA LEU A 413 8.25 -0.12 -6.60
C LEU A 413 9.78 0.04 -6.67
N PHE A 414 10.42 -0.70 -7.56
CA PHE A 414 11.87 -0.58 -7.78
C PHE A 414 12.27 0.80 -8.29
N ASN A 415 11.50 1.37 -9.22
CA ASN A 415 11.73 2.73 -9.71
C ASN A 415 11.59 3.77 -8.60
N ALA A 416 10.61 3.61 -7.71
CA ALA A 416 10.44 4.48 -6.55
C ALA A 416 11.68 4.44 -5.65
N TYR A 417 12.14 3.25 -5.25
CA TYR A 417 13.34 3.12 -4.42
C TYR A 417 14.59 3.68 -5.10
N ASN A 418 14.82 3.40 -6.38
CA ASN A 418 15.96 3.93 -7.13
C ASN A 418 15.93 5.46 -7.19
N ALA A 419 14.75 6.07 -7.36
CA ALA A 419 14.58 7.51 -7.43
C ALA A 419 14.84 8.23 -6.09
N THR A 420 14.83 7.51 -4.95
CA THR A 420 15.16 8.10 -3.64
C THR A 420 16.61 8.53 -3.53
N ASN A 421 17.53 7.91 -4.28
CA ASN A 421 18.99 8.00 -4.10
C ASN A 421 19.50 7.62 -2.69
N HIS A 422 18.68 6.95 -1.87
CA HIS A 422 19.05 6.50 -0.52
C HIS A 422 19.46 5.02 -0.48
N PHE A 423 19.19 4.27 -1.55
CA PHE A 423 19.35 2.83 -1.55
C PHE A 423 20.11 2.34 -2.79
N ASN A 424 20.97 1.33 -2.58
CA ASN A 424 21.47 0.45 -3.64
C ASN A 424 20.54 -0.77 -3.67
N VAL A 425 19.58 -0.75 -4.59
CA VAL A 425 18.50 -1.73 -4.63
C VAL A 425 18.96 -3.01 -5.33
N THR A 426 18.77 -4.15 -4.68
CA THR A 426 18.97 -5.48 -5.26
C THR A 426 17.62 -6.14 -5.47
N ASP A 427 17.40 -6.67 -6.68
CA ASP A 427 16.19 -7.42 -7.02
C ASP A 427 16.34 -8.89 -6.62
N ALA A 428 15.59 -9.31 -5.61
CA ALA A 428 15.52 -10.69 -5.15
C ALA A 428 14.07 -11.22 -5.23
N SER A 429 13.28 -10.69 -6.17
CA SER A 429 11.86 -11.02 -6.31
C SER A 429 11.62 -12.51 -6.57
N VAL A 430 10.61 -13.07 -5.90
CA VAL A 430 10.19 -14.47 -6.01
C VAL A 430 8.77 -14.51 -6.55
N ILE A 431 8.64 -14.57 -7.88
CA ILE A 431 7.35 -14.60 -8.58
C ILE A 431 7.09 -16.00 -9.10
N GLU A 432 6.17 -16.71 -8.46
CA GLU A 432 5.70 -18.01 -8.89
C GLU A 432 4.74 -17.88 -10.08
N LEU A 433 4.63 -18.92 -10.91
CA LEU A 433 3.64 -18.95 -12.01
C LEU A 433 2.21 -18.84 -11.48
N LEU A 434 1.95 -19.54 -10.37
CA LEU A 434 0.71 -19.47 -9.60
C LEU A 434 1.09 -19.53 -8.12
N GLY A 435 1.10 -18.39 -7.44
CA GLY A 435 1.44 -18.28 -6.03
C GLY A 435 0.24 -18.39 -5.10
N GLU A 436 0.51 -18.45 -3.80
CA GLU A 436 -0.55 -18.54 -2.77
C GLU A 436 -1.44 -17.30 -2.76
N ASP A 437 -0.90 -16.13 -3.08
CA ASP A 437 -1.64 -14.86 -3.14
C ASP A 437 -2.59 -14.82 -4.35
N ASP A 438 -2.21 -15.44 -5.47
CA ASP A 438 -3.07 -15.55 -6.66
C ASP A 438 -4.33 -16.36 -6.32
N LEU A 439 -4.15 -17.49 -5.61
CA LEU A 439 -5.24 -18.34 -5.14
C LEU A 439 -6.10 -17.64 -4.09
N LEU A 440 -5.48 -16.91 -3.17
CA LEU A 440 -6.20 -16.13 -2.16
C LEU A 440 -7.09 -15.06 -2.80
N THR A 441 -6.57 -14.36 -3.81
CA THR A 441 -7.30 -13.33 -4.55
C THR A 441 -8.50 -13.92 -5.28
N LEU A 442 -8.31 -15.07 -5.93
CA LEU A 442 -9.38 -15.82 -6.58
C LEU A 442 -10.48 -16.23 -5.59
N ARG A 443 -10.11 -16.75 -4.42
CA ARG A 443 -11.06 -17.19 -3.38
C ARG A 443 -11.81 -16.02 -2.73
N LYS A 444 -11.18 -14.85 -2.62
CA LYS A 444 -11.81 -13.62 -2.08
C LYS A 444 -12.76 -12.93 -3.07
N ALA A 445 -12.68 -13.26 -4.36
CA ALA A 445 -13.55 -12.66 -5.37
C ALA A 445 -15.04 -12.92 -5.07
N LYS A 446 -15.82 -11.84 -5.03
CA LYS A 446 -17.22 -11.88 -4.58
C LYS A 446 -18.19 -12.41 -5.63
N THR A 447 -17.85 -12.32 -6.91
CA THR A 447 -18.76 -12.67 -8.01
C THR A 447 -18.13 -13.72 -8.91
N ASP A 448 -18.96 -14.58 -9.48
CA ASP A 448 -18.48 -15.58 -10.44
C ASP A 448 -17.88 -14.93 -11.70
N ILE A 449 -18.37 -13.75 -12.09
CA ILE A 449 -17.79 -13.00 -13.22
C ILE A 449 -16.33 -12.68 -12.92
N GLU A 450 -16.06 -12.18 -11.72
CA GLU A 450 -14.72 -11.82 -11.28
C GLU A 450 -13.82 -13.04 -11.11
N LYS A 451 -14.34 -14.14 -10.54
CA LYS A 451 -13.62 -15.43 -10.47
C LYS A 451 -13.20 -15.90 -11.85
N ARG A 452 -14.11 -15.90 -12.83
CA ARG A 452 -13.83 -16.29 -14.21
C ARG A 452 -12.79 -15.37 -14.86
N ARG A 453 -12.85 -14.06 -14.61
CA ARG A 453 -11.86 -13.09 -15.06
C ARG A 453 -10.47 -13.41 -14.51
N LEU A 454 -10.34 -13.54 -13.19
CA LEU A 454 -9.08 -13.86 -12.52
C LEU A 454 -8.50 -15.21 -12.97
N LEU A 455 -9.33 -16.25 -13.07
CA LEU A 455 -8.96 -17.56 -13.63
C LEU A 455 -8.42 -17.44 -15.06
N THR A 456 -9.07 -16.63 -15.90
CA THR A 456 -8.65 -16.41 -17.29
C THR A 456 -7.27 -15.77 -17.36
N GLU A 457 -6.97 -14.79 -16.49
CA GLU A 457 -5.65 -14.18 -16.40
C GLU A 457 -4.57 -15.18 -15.97
N GLN A 458 -4.85 -16.00 -14.95
CA GLN A 458 -3.93 -17.04 -14.50
C GLN A 458 -3.68 -18.08 -15.59
N LEU A 459 -4.73 -18.51 -16.30
CA LEU A 459 -4.59 -19.43 -17.43
C LEU A 459 -3.76 -18.83 -18.56
N SER A 460 -4.01 -17.56 -18.92
CA SER A 460 -3.20 -16.86 -19.93
C SER A 460 -1.73 -16.85 -19.55
N LYS A 461 -1.39 -16.53 -18.30
CA LYS A 461 -0.01 -16.53 -17.79
C LYS A 461 0.62 -17.93 -17.86
N LEU A 462 -0.12 -18.97 -17.49
CA LEU A 462 0.33 -20.36 -17.55
C LEU A 462 0.62 -20.79 -18.99
N TYR A 463 -0.32 -20.59 -19.92
CA TYR A 463 -0.15 -20.99 -21.32
C TYR A 463 0.94 -20.20 -22.05
N SER A 464 1.17 -18.93 -21.70
CA SER A 464 2.32 -18.16 -22.22
C SER A 464 3.68 -18.73 -21.77
N ASN A 465 3.71 -19.64 -20.78
CA ASN A 465 4.92 -20.28 -20.27
C ASN A 465 4.91 -21.80 -20.44
N GLN A 466 4.06 -22.33 -21.32
CA GLN A 466 3.86 -23.78 -21.51
C GLN A 466 5.13 -24.58 -21.82
N ASP A 467 6.11 -23.95 -22.49
CA ASP A 467 7.36 -24.62 -22.86
C ASP A 467 8.33 -24.78 -21.68
N LYS A 468 8.04 -24.15 -20.53
CA LYS A 468 8.95 -24.08 -19.37
C LYS A 468 8.48 -24.90 -18.18
N VAL A 469 7.21 -25.28 -18.14
CA VAL A 469 6.58 -25.87 -16.94
C VAL A 469 5.46 -26.83 -17.31
N ASP A 470 5.27 -27.84 -16.47
CA ASP A 470 4.11 -28.71 -16.54
C ASP A 470 2.85 -27.98 -16.08
N ILE A 471 2.08 -27.47 -17.05
CA ILE A 471 0.81 -26.78 -16.80
C ILE A 471 -0.23 -27.73 -16.17
N SER A 472 -0.13 -29.05 -16.37
CA SER A 472 -1.14 -29.99 -15.87
C SER A 472 -1.24 -29.97 -14.34
N PHE A 473 -0.12 -29.79 -13.65
CA PHE A 473 -0.08 -29.59 -12.20
C PHE A 473 -0.92 -28.37 -11.78
N TYR A 474 -0.71 -27.22 -12.42
CA TYR A 474 -1.43 -25.99 -12.12
C TYR A 474 -2.90 -26.05 -12.49
N LEU A 475 -3.25 -26.68 -13.62
CA LEU A 475 -4.65 -26.90 -14.01
C LEU A 475 -5.37 -27.76 -12.98
N ASN A 476 -4.72 -28.77 -12.39
CA ASN A 476 -5.32 -29.59 -11.34
C ASN A 476 -5.61 -28.80 -10.06
N ILE A 477 -4.80 -27.79 -9.75
CA ILE A 477 -5.07 -26.84 -8.66
C ILE A 477 -6.26 -25.97 -9.03
N LEU A 478 -6.19 -25.28 -10.17
CA LEU A 478 -7.24 -24.33 -10.61
C LEU A 478 -8.58 -25.01 -10.85
N ARG A 479 -8.63 -26.26 -11.32
CA ARG A 479 -9.87 -27.03 -11.50
C ARG A 479 -10.65 -27.24 -10.20
N LYS A 480 -9.97 -27.25 -9.04
CA LYS A 480 -10.58 -27.41 -7.72
C LYS A 480 -11.16 -26.11 -7.16
N GLU A 481 -10.74 -24.97 -7.70
CA GLU A 481 -11.28 -23.67 -7.31
C GLU A 481 -12.69 -23.47 -7.89
N ASP A 482 -13.49 -22.63 -7.24
CA ASP A 482 -14.82 -22.29 -7.74
C ASP A 482 -14.74 -21.60 -9.10
N GLN A 483 -15.65 -21.98 -10.01
CA GLN A 483 -15.63 -21.67 -11.45
C GLN A 483 -14.43 -22.24 -12.23
N GLY A 484 -13.47 -22.89 -11.57
CA GLY A 484 -12.22 -23.39 -12.15
C GLY A 484 -12.43 -24.29 -13.35
N ALA A 485 -13.09 -25.43 -13.16
CA ALA A 485 -13.34 -26.39 -14.23
C ALA A 485 -14.08 -25.76 -15.43
N TYR A 486 -15.14 -24.99 -15.16
CA TYR A 486 -15.93 -24.32 -16.19
C TYR A 486 -15.10 -23.31 -17.00
N THR A 487 -14.30 -22.48 -16.33
CA THR A 487 -13.46 -21.48 -17.02
C THR A 487 -12.35 -22.13 -17.81
N ILE A 488 -11.70 -23.17 -17.28
CA ILE A 488 -10.65 -23.89 -17.99
C ILE A 488 -11.20 -24.50 -19.28
N ASP A 489 -12.33 -25.19 -19.21
CA ASP A 489 -12.93 -25.84 -20.38
C ASP A 489 -13.39 -24.80 -21.42
N ALA A 490 -13.92 -23.65 -20.99
CA ALA A 490 -14.24 -22.55 -21.89
C ALA A 490 -12.98 -21.91 -22.50
N PHE A 491 -11.94 -21.65 -21.70
CA PHE A 491 -10.67 -21.09 -22.15
C PHE A 491 -10.02 -21.93 -23.23
N LEU A 492 -10.01 -23.26 -23.07
CA LEU A 492 -9.46 -24.19 -24.06
C LEU A 492 -10.17 -24.13 -25.42
N LYS A 493 -11.45 -23.73 -25.44
CA LYS A 493 -12.26 -23.66 -26.67
C LYS A 493 -12.22 -22.29 -27.33
N ILE A 494 -12.43 -21.22 -26.55
CA ILE A 494 -12.62 -19.86 -27.08
C ILE A 494 -11.49 -18.88 -26.72
N GLY A 495 -10.49 -19.33 -25.96
CA GLY A 495 -9.34 -18.52 -25.54
C GLY A 495 -9.67 -17.37 -24.60
N LYS A 496 -8.65 -16.60 -24.24
CA LYS A 496 -8.79 -15.36 -23.45
C LYS A 496 -9.70 -14.35 -24.15
N GLU A 497 -9.47 -14.10 -25.44
CA GLU A 497 -10.26 -13.13 -26.22
C GLU A 497 -11.75 -13.47 -26.28
N GLY A 498 -12.11 -14.75 -26.39
CA GLY A 498 -13.50 -15.18 -26.39
C GLY A 498 -14.19 -14.95 -25.05
N LEU A 499 -13.48 -15.17 -23.94
CA LEU A 499 -13.97 -14.92 -22.58
C LEU A 499 -14.14 -13.42 -22.30
N GLU A 500 -13.20 -12.60 -22.76
CA GLU A 500 -13.26 -11.12 -22.67
C GLU A 500 -14.46 -10.57 -23.46
N LYS A 501 -14.65 -11.00 -24.71
CA LYS A 501 -15.79 -10.60 -25.55
C LYS A 501 -17.12 -11.01 -24.91
N ALA A 502 -17.16 -12.13 -24.19
CA ALA A 502 -18.32 -12.57 -23.46
C ALA A 502 -18.57 -11.76 -22.16
N GLY A 503 -17.65 -10.87 -21.77
CA GLY A 503 -17.71 -10.13 -20.50
C GLY A 503 -17.74 -11.05 -19.28
N TYR A 504 -17.16 -12.25 -19.41
CA TYR A 504 -17.14 -13.28 -18.37
C TYR A 504 -18.52 -13.71 -17.83
N LYS A 505 -19.60 -13.46 -18.58
CA LYS A 505 -20.97 -13.85 -18.21
C LYS A 505 -21.26 -15.27 -18.70
N LYS A 506 -21.74 -16.15 -17.81
CA LYS A 506 -21.98 -17.57 -18.13
C LYS A 506 -22.82 -17.77 -19.41
N GLY A 507 -23.94 -17.06 -19.54
CA GLY A 507 -24.84 -17.23 -20.68
C GLY A 507 -24.24 -16.79 -22.04
N THR A 508 -23.33 -15.82 -22.07
CA THR A 508 -22.65 -15.39 -23.30
C THR A 508 -21.46 -16.30 -23.62
N ILE A 509 -20.73 -16.77 -22.60
CA ILE A 509 -19.69 -17.80 -22.75
C ILE A 509 -20.30 -19.08 -23.33
N ASP A 510 -21.41 -19.56 -22.78
CA ASP A 510 -22.08 -20.78 -23.24
C ASP A 510 -22.51 -20.68 -24.71
N LYS A 511 -22.90 -19.49 -25.17
CA LYS A 511 -23.23 -19.24 -26.59
C LYS A 511 -21.98 -19.30 -27.46
N ALA A 512 -20.90 -18.64 -27.05
CA ALA A 512 -19.63 -18.63 -27.79
C ALA A 512 -19.03 -20.05 -27.88
N VAL A 513 -19.05 -20.81 -26.78
CA VAL A 513 -18.60 -22.21 -26.76
C VAL A 513 -19.44 -23.09 -27.67
N LYS A 514 -20.78 -22.93 -27.68
CA LYS A 514 -21.66 -23.67 -28.60
C LYS A 514 -21.39 -23.32 -30.07
N GLU A 515 -21.09 -22.06 -30.35
CA GLU A 515 -20.75 -21.62 -31.70
C GLU A 515 -19.41 -22.19 -32.17
N TYR A 516 -18.40 -22.21 -31.29
CA TYR A 516 -17.13 -22.89 -31.53
C TYR A 516 -17.33 -24.39 -31.78
N ASP A 517 -18.12 -25.07 -30.93
CA ASP A 517 -18.38 -26.50 -31.07
C ASP A 517 -19.12 -26.83 -32.39
N LYS A 518 -20.06 -25.96 -32.78
CA LYS A 518 -20.82 -26.07 -34.03
C LYS A 518 -19.96 -25.80 -35.27
N ASN A 519 -19.01 -24.88 -35.23
CA ASN A 519 -18.34 -24.43 -36.46
C ASN A 519 -16.92 -24.97 -36.60
N ILE A 520 -16.26 -25.33 -35.49
CA ILE A 520 -14.83 -25.66 -35.44
C ILE A 520 -14.62 -27.03 -34.80
N HIS A 521 -14.97 -27.21 -33.52
CA HIS A 521 -14.58 -28.41 -32.75
C HIS A 521 -15.00 -29.72 -33.41
N ARG A 522 -16.25 -29.81 -33.87
CA ARG A 522 -16.77 -31.03 -34.50
C ARG A 522 -16.09 -31.41 -35.83
N PHE A 523 -15.29 -30.50 -36.38
CA PHE A 523 -14.54 -30.71 -37.60
C PHE A 523 -13.02 -30.82 -37.34
N LEU A 524 -12.58 -30.91 -36.08
CA LEU A 524 -11.17 -31.16 -35.79
C LEU A 524 -10.74 -32.57 -36.24
N PRO A 525 -9.48 -32.76 -36.66
CA PRO A 525 -9.02 -34.00 -37.28
C PRO A 525 -9.29 -35.26 -36.45
N GLU A 526 -9.11 -35.21 -35.14
CA GLU A 526 -9.38 -36.32 -34.23
C GLU A 526 -10.87 -36.71 -34.19
N VAL A 527 -11.77 -35.73 -34.23
CA VAL A 527 -13.22 -35.97 -34.27
C VAL A 527 -13.62 -36.56 -35.61
N ILE A 528 -13.09 -36.03 -36.71
CA ILE A 528 -13.33 -36.55 -38.06
C ILE A 528 -12.84 -38.00 -38.18
N LYS A 529 -11.65 -38.30 -37.66
CA LYS A 529 -11.10 -39.66 -37.68
C LYS A 529 -11.97 -40.66 -36.92
N ASP A 530 -12.49 -40.27 -35.75
CA ASP A 530 -13.43 -41.09 -34.99
C ASP A 530 -14.74 -41.30 -35.76
N ILE A 531 -15.26 -40.25 -36.42
CA ILE A 531 -16.46 -40.35 -37.27
C ILE A 531 -16.22 -41.30 -38.47
N GLN A 532 -15.08 -41.19 -39.14
CA GLN A 532 -14.72 -42.05 -40.26
C GLN A 532 -14.58 -43.52 -39.83
N SER A 533 -14.00 -43.77 -38.66
CA SER A 533 -13.79 -45.12 -38.15
C SER A 533 -15.08 -45.78 -37.66
N GLU A 534 -16.09 -44.98 -37.32
CA GLU A 534 -17.37 -45.47 -36.82
C GLU A 534 -18.28 -46.00 -37.95
N PHE A 535 -18.27 -45.41 -39.14
CA PHE A 535 -19.27 -45.72 -40.17
C PHE A 535 -18.69 -46.39 -41.44
N ASP A 536 -19.21 -47.57 -41.77
CA ASP A 536 -18.90 -48.26 -43.03
C ASP A 536 -19.54 -47.55 -44.24
N LEU A 537 -18.75 -47.41 -45.30
CA LEU A 537 -19.22 -46.82 -46.56
C LEU A 537 -20.03 -47.84 -47.37
N ASN A 538 -21.00 -47.32 -48.15
CA ASN A 538 -21.87 -48.08 -49.05
C ASN A 538 -22.78 -49.12 -48.38
N VAL A 539 -23.07 -48.96 -47.09
CA VAL A 539 -24.04 -49.77 -46.33
C VAL A 539 -25.28 -48.94 -45.99
N TRP A 540 -26.46 -49.56 -46.01
CA TRP A 540 -27.71 -48.94 -45.58
C TRP A 540 -27.83 -48.93 -44.05
N ILE A 541 -27.78 -47.75 -43.45
CA ILE A 541 -27.89 -47.56 -41.99
C ILE A 541 -29.11 -46.69 -41.67
N GLU A 542 -29.84 -47.01 -40.61
CA GLU A 542 -31.01 -46.23 -40.18
C GLU A 542 -30.62 -44.82 -39.72
N LYS A 543 -31.43 -43.82 -40.05
CA LYS A 543 -31.12 -42.41 -39.73
C LYS A 543 -31.00 -42.20 -38.22
N GLU A 544 -31.85 -42.86 -37.44
CA GLU A 544 -31.85 -42.84 -35.98
C GLU A 544 -30.57 -43.47 -35.41
N GLU A 545 -30.14 -44.60 -35.97
CA GLU A 545 -28.89 -45.27 -35.57
C GLU A 545 -27.68 -44.37 -35.83
N ILE A 546 -27.60 -43.75 -37.02
CA ILE A 546 -26.53 -42.80 -37.35
C ILE A 546 -26.51 -41.63 -36.36
N ARG A 547 -27.68 -41.05 -36.06
CA ARG A 547 -27.79 -39.93 -35.11
C ARG A 547 -27.27 -40.33 -33.74
N ASP A 548 -27.65 -41.49 -33.24
CA ASP A 548 -27.30 -41.95 -31.89
C ASP A 548 -25.81 -42.26 -31.78
N ARG A 549 -25.23 -42.92 -32.79
CA ARG A 549 -23.79 -43.20 -32.87
C ARG A 549 -22.97 -41.91 -32.99
N LEU A 550 -23.38 -40.97 -33.84
CA LEU A 550 -22.72 -39.66 -33.95
C LEU A 550 -22.84 -38.84 -32.66
N ALA A 551 -23.97 -38.92 -31.96
CA ALA A 551 -24.15 -38.28 -30.65
C ALA A 551 -23.22 -38.87 -29.58
N MET A 552 -22.92 -40.19 -29.64
CA MET A 552 -21.92 -40.80 -28.75
C MET A 552 -20.52 -40.27 -29.02
N ILE A 553 -20.14 -40.07 -30.29
CA ILE A 553 -18.85 -39.46 -30.64
C ILE A 553 -18.78 -38.03 -30.09
N TYR A 554 -19.80 -37.20 -30.33
CA TYR A 554 -19.81 -35.83 -29.82
C TYR A 554 -19.73 -35.78 -28.30
N LYS A 555 -20.41 -36.71 -27.61
CA LYS A 555 -20.32 -36.84 -26.15
C LYS A 555 -18.91 -37.20 -25.69
N ARG A 556 -18.21 -38.10 -26.39
CA ARG A 556 -16.83 -38.49 -26.08
C ARG A 556 -15.86 -37.31 -26.20
N HIS A 557 -16.08 -36.44 -27.19
CA HIS A 557 -15.28 -35.25 -27.45
C HIS A 557 -15.78 -33.98 -26.72
N ASN A 558 -16.78 -34.09 -25.83
CA ASN A 558 -17.37 -32.94 -25.11
C ASN A 558 -17.86 -31.80 -26.04
N ILE A 559 -18.44 -32.14 -27.19
CA ILE A 559 -18.99 -31.20 -28.18
C ILE A 559 -20.44 -30.85 -27.82
N LEU A 560 -20.72 -29.58 -27.55
CA LEU A 560 -22.05 -29.07 -27.19
C LEU A 560 -22.90 -28.75 -28.44
N TYR A 561 -23.20 -29.76 -29.24
CA TYR A 561 -24.07 -29.65 -30.42
C TYR A 561 -25.13 -30.76 -30.45
N THR A 562 -26.39 -30.39 -30.66
CA THR A 562 -27.48 -31.36 -30.81
C THR A 562 -27.46 -32.01 -32.19
N VAL A 563 -27.10 -33.29 -32.25
CA VAL A 563 -27.12 -34.09 -33.48
C VAL A 563 -28.56 -34.28 -33.97
N LYS A 564 -28.81 -33.87 -35.22
CA LYS A 564 -30.08 -34.07 -35.93
C LYS A 564 -29.93 -35.23 -36.91
N LEU A 565 -31.04 -35.77 -37.39
CA LEU A 565 -31.02 -36.87 -38.38
C LEU A 565 -30.22 -36.52 -39.64
N ASN A 566 -30.16 -35.24 -40.02
CA ASN A 566 -29.42 -34.78 -41.19
C ASN A 566 -27.99 -34.31 -40.90
N THR A 567 -27.52 -34.29 -39.64
CA THR A 567 -26.17 -33.80 -39.30
C THR A 567 -25.06 -34.60 -39.99
N ILE A 568 -25.28 -35.89 -40.27
CA ILE A 568 -24.31 -36.72 -41.00
C ILE A 568 -24.02 -36.21 -42.42
N LYS A 569 -24.96 -35.48 -43.03
CA LYS A 569 -24.80 -34.87 -44.37
C LYS A 569 -23.76 -33.76 -44.39
N GLU A 570 -23.31 -33.28 -43.23
CA GLU A 570 -22.24 -32.29 -43.14
C GLU A 570 -20.84 -32.94 -43.22
N TYR A 571 -20.77 -34.26 -43.04
CA TYR A 571 -19.55 -35.05 -43.10
C TYR A 571 -19.46 -35.89 -44.37
N PHE A 572 -20.56 -36.53 -44.79
CA PHE A 572 -20.58 -37.47 -45.92
C PHE A 572 -21.57 -37.07 -47.01
N LEU A 573 -21.21 -37.38 -48.26
CA LEU A 573 -22.19 -37.48 -49.34
C LEU A 573 -23.08 -38.70 -49.08
N VAL A 574 -24.40 -38.49 -49.12
CA VAL A 574 -25.37 -39.54 -48.80
C VAL A 574 -26.45 -39.67 -49.87
N ASP A 575 -26.92 -40.89 -50.12
CA ASP A 575 -28.25 -41.11 -50.72
C ASP A 575 -29.25 -41.53 -49.64
N GLU A 576 -30.54 -41.28 -49.85
CA GLU A 576 -31.59 -41.54 -48.86
C GLU A 576 -32.85 -42.17 -49.44
N THR A 577 -33.47 -43.07 -48.68
CA THR A 577 -34.80 -43.60 -48.99
C THR A 577 -35.88 -42.59 -48.58
N LYS A 578 -36.75 -42.17 -49.52
CA LYS A 578 -37.81 -41.19 -49.24
C LYS A 578 -39.16 -41.82 -48.81
N ASP A 579 -39.40 -43.09 -49.13
CA ASP A 579 -40.77 -43.63 -49.16
C ASP A 579 -41.05 -44.86 -48.28
N LYS A 580 -40.06 -45.41 -47.55
CA LYS A 580 -40.26 -46.52 -46.58
C LYS A 580 -39.54 -46.29 -45.27
N LYS A 581 -40.27 -46.44 -44.15
CA LYS A 581 -39.70 -46.46 -42.79
C LYS A 581 -39.16 -47.87 -42.47
N PRO A 582 -38.06 -48.00 -41.71
CA PRO A 582 -37.24 -46.91 -41.17
C PRO A 582 -36.46 -46.20 -42.28
N TYR A 583 -36.32 -44.87 -42.16
CA TYR A 583 -35.59 -44.09 -43.15
C TYR A 583 -34.10 -44.41 -43.04
N LYS A 584 -33.41 -44.64 -44.16
CA LYS A 584 -32.00 -45.00 -44.17
C LYS A 584 -31.14 -44.03 -44.98
N TYR A 585 -29.86 -43.94 -44.62
CA TYR A 585 -28.82 -43.33 -45.45
C TYR A 585 -27.86 -44.40 -45.96
N ILE A 586 -27.28 -44.16 -47.14
CA ILE A 586 -26.04 -44.80 -47.60
C ILE A 586 -24.94 -43.73 -47.62
N LEU A 587 -23.87 -43.93 -46.86
CA LEU A 587 -22.74 -43.00 -46.80
C LEU A 587 -21.74 -43.36 -47.90
N LYS A 588 -21.40 -42.43 -48.79
CA LYS A 588 -20.55 -42.70 -49.97
C LYS A 588 -19.10 -42.31 -49.76
N VAL A 589 -18.87 -41.04 -49.46
CA VAL A 589 -17.53 -40.45 -49.35
C VAL A 589 -17.60 -39.22 -48.43
N LEU A 590 -16.50 -38.93 -47.74
CA LEU A 590 -16.39 -37.74 -46.89
C LEU A 590 -16.37 -36.47 -47.77
N ILE A 591 -17.08 -35.42 -47.37
CA ILE A 591 -17.27 -34.16 -48.12
C ILE A 591 -16.02 -33.28 -48.10
N LYS A 592 -15.18 -33.40 -47.07
CA LYS A 592 -13.98 -32.58 -46.89
C LYS A 592 -12.80 -33.48 -46.58
N ASP A 593 -11.76 -33.42 -47.42
CA ASP A 593 -10.42 -33.79 -46.98
C ASP A 593 -9.96 -32.71 -46.01
N PHE A 594 -10.16 -32.96 -44.71
CA PHE A 594 -9.55 -32.15 -43.67
C PHE A 594 -8.08 -32.55 -43.60
N GLY A 595 -7.30 -32.03 -44.55
CA GLY A 595 -5.85 -32.20 -44.59
C GLY A 595 -5.23 -31.84 -43.24
N ILE A 596 -4.16 -32.56 -42.90
CA ILE A 596 -3.35 -32.34 -41.69
C ILE A 596 -2.99 -30.86 -41.61
N PHE A 597 -3.46 -30.17 -40.57
CA PHE A 597 -3.04 -28.79 -40.24
C PHE A 597 -1.70 -28.78 -39.55
#